data_AF-A0A5J6LQV4-F1
#
_entry.id   AF-A0A5J6LQV4-F1
#
_cell.length_a   1.000
_cell.length_b   1.000
_cell.length_c   1.000
_cell.angle_alpha   90.00
_cell.angle_beta   90.00
_cell.angle_gamma   90.00
#
_symmetry.space_group_name_H-M   'P 1'
#
loop_
_entity.id
_entity.type
_entity.pdbx_description
1 polymer ?
#
loop_
_entity_poly.entity_id
_entity_poly.type
_entity_poly.pdbx_seq_one_letter_code
_entity_poly.pdbx_strand_id
1 'polypeptide(L)' 'MREGLYYRAIEERENLVELAFNLRYTLNAKKVDFGKLSKKKDREKVRRLFRQREERGSSQGMFEKIERLNEHFRNR' A
#
# COMPACT_ATOMS: atom_id res chain seq x y z
N MET A 1 9.90 10.02 1.99
CA MET A 1 9.64 10.60 0.65
C MET A 1 9.21 9.61 -0.45
N ARG A 2 9.33 8.28 -0.31
CA ARG A 2 8.94 7.35 -1.40
C ARG A 2 7.42 7.10 -1.50
N GLU A 3 6.69 7.16 -0.39
CA GLU A 3 5.26 6.85 -0.36
C GLU A 3 4.40 7.89 -1.11
N GLY A 4 4.73 9.18 -0.97
CA GLY A 4 4.07 10.27 -1.71
C GLY A 4 4.19 10.14 -3.23
N LEU A 5 5.29 9.58 -3.74
CA LEU A 5 5.46 9.32 -5.18
C LEU A 5 4.50 8.21 -5.67
N TYR A 6 4.26 7.19 -4.85
CA TYR A 6 3.30 6.13 -5.20
C TYR A 6 1.86 6.64 -5.15
N TYR A 7 1.50 7.50 -4.20
CA TYR A 7 0.17 8.12 -4.17
C TYR A 7 -0.05 9.01 -5.39
N ARG A 8 0.94 9.81 -5.77
CA ARG A 8 0.87 10.66 -6.98
C ARG A 8 0.67 9.84 -8.26
N ALA A 9 1.40 8.73 -8.41
CA ALA A 9 1.22 7.84 -9.55
C ALA A 9 -0.17 7.17 -9.59
N ILE A 10 -0.78 6.91 -8.43
CA ILE A 10 -2.16 6.42 -8.34
C ILE A 10 -3.16 7.51 -8.74
N GLU A 11 -2.98 8.73 -8.27
CA GLU A 11 -3.83 9.89 -8.64
C GLU A 11 -3.76 10.21 -10.13
N GLU A 12 -2.56 10.26 -10.71
CA GLU A 12 -2.40 10.51 -12.15
C GLU A 12 -3.11 9.45 -12.99
N ARG A 13 -3.08 8.19 -12.55
CA ARG A 13 -3.82 7.10 -13.20
C ARG A 13 -5.33 7.22 -13.00
N GLU A 14 -5.81 7.69 -11.85
CA GLU A 14 -7.23 7.95 -11.61
C GLU A 14 -7.75 9.07 -12.54
N ASN A 15 -7.00 10.17 -12.66
CA ASN A 15 -7.34 11.29 -13.53
C ASN A 15 -7.42 10.88 -15.01
N LEU A 16 -6.47 10.06 -15.49
CA LEU A 16 -6.48 9.56 -16.87
C LEU A 16 -7.68 8.64 -17.15
N VAL A 17 -8.03 7.79 -16.18
CA VAL A 17 -9.20 6.92 -16.28
C VAL A 17 -10.48 7.75 -16.29
N GLU A 18 -10.62 8.73 -15.41
CA GLU A 18 -11.77 9.64 -15.38
C GLU A 18 -11.92 10.41 -16.69
N LEU A 19 -10.82 10.97 -17.23
CA LEU A 19 -10.80 11.64 -18.52
C LEU A 19 -11.24 10.71 -19.66
N ALA A 20 -10.72 9.48 -19.72
CA ALA A 20 -11.10 8.50 -20.73
C ALA A 20 -12.59 8.12 -20.62
N PHE A 21 -13.13 8.06 -19.41
CA PHE A 21 -14.56 7.86 -19.18
C PHE A 21 -15.39 9.03 -19.68
N ASN A 22 -15.01 10.25 -19.32
CA ASN A 22 -15.69 11.46 -19.76
C ASN A 22 -15.70 11.54 -21.29
N LEU A 23 -14.57 11.27 -21.94
CA LEU A 23 -14.47 11.18 -23.41
C LEU A 23 -15.37 10.09 -23.98
N ARG A 24 -15.45 8.91 -23.36
CA ARG A 24 -16.31 7.82 -23.82
C ARG A 24 -17.80 8.15 -23.69
N TYR A 25 -18.20 8.83 -22.62
CA TYR A 25 -19.57 9.26 -22.38
C TYR A 25 -19.98 10.43 -23.29
N THR A 26 -19.10 11.43 -23.49
CA THR A 26 -19.35 12.53 -24.44
C THR A 26 -19.39 12.03 -25.88
N LEU A 27 -18.63 10.97 -26.22
CA LEU A 27 -18.61 10.34 -27.55
C LEU A 27 -19.58 9.16 -27.72
N ASN A 28 -20.56 9.01 -26.82
CA ASN A 28 -21.75 8.17 -27.00
C ASN A 28 -21.55 6.64 -27.06
N ALA A 29 -20.55 6.08 -26.38
CA ALA A 29 -20.25 4.65 -26.44
C ALA A 29 -20.54 3.90 -25.11
N LYS A 30 -21.68 3.18 -25.04
CA LYS A 30 -22.11 2.12 -24.08
C LYS A 30 -21.76 2.31 -22.58
N LYS A 31 -22.78 2.27 -21.71
CA LYS A 31 -22.70 2.28 -20.23
C LYS A 31 -21.59 1.35 -19.71
N VAL A 32 -20.74 1.89 -18.83
CA VAL A 32 -19.64 1.14 -18.21
C VAL A 32 -19.96 0.86 -16.74
N ASP A 33 -19.54 -0.32 -16.28
CA ASP A 33 -19.67 -0.74 -14.88
C ASP A 33 -18.58 -0.09 -14.01
N PHE A 34 -18.98 0.89 -13.19
CA PHE A 34 -18.11 1.64 -12.28
C PHE A 34 -17.50 0.77 -11.17
N GLY A 35 -18.09 -0.39 -10.85
CA GLY A 35 -17.54 -1.30 -9.85
C GLY A 35 -16.15 -1.83 -10.22
N LYS A 36 -15.84 -1.91 -11.52
CA LYS A 36 -14.55 -2.37 -12.05
C LYS A 36 -13.43 -1.32 -11.95
N LEU A 37 -13.78 -0.07 -11.65
CA LEU A 37 -12.83 1.04 -11.49
C LEU A 37 -12.34 1.20 -10.06
N SER A 38 -13.02 0.59 -9.09
CA SER A 38 -12.62 0.70 -7.69
C SER A 38 -11.24 0.07 -7.46
N LYS A 39 -10.23 0.92 -7.26
CA LYS A 39 -8.85 0.52 -6.91
C LYS A 39 -8.62 0.48 -5.40
N LYS A 40 -9.70 0.34 -4.61
CA LYS A 40 -9.64 0.18 -3.15
C LYS A 40 -8.69 -0.95 -2.73
N LYS A 41 -8.69 -2.06 -3.49
CA LYS A 41 -7.77 -3.19 -3.29
C LYS A 41 -6.30 -2.83 -3.55
N ASP A 42 -6.03 -1.99 -4.55
CA ASP A 42 -4.66 -1.57 -4.87
C ASP A 42 -4.11 -0.62 -3.80
N ARG A 43 -4.93 0.34 -3.32
CA ARG A 43 -4.58 1.20 -2.17
C ARG A 43 -4.32 0.38 -0.90
N GLU A 44 -5.13 -0.65 -0.65
CA GLU A 44 -4.95 -1.52 0.50
C GLU A 44 -3.69 -2.38 0.39
N LYS A 45 -3.34 -2.85 -0.81
CA LYS A 45 -2.08 -3.57 -1.08
C LYS A 45 -0.86 -2.70 -0.80
N VAL A 46 -0.89 -1.43 -1.24
CA VAL A 46 0.15 -0.45 -0.94
C VAL A 46 0.27 -0.23 0.57
N ARG A 47 -0.85 0.02 1.28
CA ARG A 47 -0.84 0.14 2.75
C ARG A 47 -0.22 -1.06 3.45
N ARG A 48 -0.57 -2.29 3.06
CA ARG A 48 0.00 -3.51 3.67
C ARG A 48 1.51 -3.61 3.45
N LEU A 49 2.00 -3.31 2.25
CA LEU A 49 3.42 -3.36 1.92
C LEU A 49 4.25 -2.39 2.78
N PHE A 50 3.73 -1.19 3.04
CA PHE A 50 4.43 -0.19 3.86
C PHE A 50 4.28 -0.46 5.37
N ARG A 51 3.12 -0.93 5.84
CA ARG A 51 2.90 -1.31 7.26
C ARG A 51 3.80 -2.47 7.70
N GLN A 52 3.94 -3.49 6.84
CA GLN A 52 4.81 -4.65 7.12
C GLN A 52 6.31 -4.27 7.17
N ARG A 53 6.69 -3.13 6.55
CA ARG A 53 8.04 -2.60 6.61
C ARG A 53 8.32 -1.85 7.91
N GLU A 54 7.31 -1.19 8.47
CA GLU A 54 7.40 -0.56 9.80
C GLU A 54 7.44 -1.61 10.93
N GLU A 55 6.64 -2.67 10.84
CA GLU A 55 6.65 -3.77 11.83
C GLU A 55 7.99 -4.52 11.87
N ARG A 56 8.68 -4.68 10.73
CA ARG A 56 10.04 -5.26 10.68
C ARG A 56 11.12 -4.34 11.23
N GLY A 57 10.83 -3.05 11.39
CA GLY A 57 11.71 -2.07 12.06
C GLY A 57 11.51 -2.00 13.58
N SER A 58 10.57 -2.78 14.13
CA SER A 58 10.40 -2.90 15.58
C SER A 58 11.55 -3.73 16.17
N SER A 59 12.63 -3.05 16.54
CA SER A 59 13.77 -3.60 17.27
C SER A 59 13.38 -4.22 18.61
N GLN A 60 12.16 -3.97 19.10
CA GLN A 60 11.65 -4.39 20.39
C GLN A 60 11.64 -5.92 20.55
N GLY A 61 11.21 -6.66 19.52
CA GLY A 61 11.24 -8.13 19.53
C GLY A 61 12.65 -8.72 19.36
N MET A 62 13.62 -7.94 18.87
CA MET A 62 15.02 -8.33 18.77
C MET A 62 15.75 -8.16 20.11
N PHE A 63 15.45 -7.07 20.84
CA PHE A 63 15.98 -6.84 22.19
C PHE A 63 15.51 -7.92 23.19
N GLU A 64 14.23 -8.31 23.17
CA GLU A 64 13.72 -9.41 24.01
C GLU A 64 14.41 -10.74 23.72
N LYS A 65 14.77 -10.99 22.45
CA LYS A 65 15.53 -12.19 22.05
C LYS A 65 16.97 -12.16 22.57
N ILE A 66 17.60 -10.99 22.57
CA ILE A 66 18.95 -10.78 23.09
C ILE A 66 18.97 -10.95 24.61
N GLU A 67 18.01 -10.38 25.35
CA GLU A 67 17.90 -10.55 26.81
C GLU A 67 17.73 -12.02 27.20
N ARG A 68 16.83 -12.76 26.54
CA ARG A 68 16.64 -14.20 26.80
C ARG A 68 17.88 -15.04 26.54
N LEU A 69 18.65 -14.71 25.50
CA LEU A 69 19.93 -15.39 25.23
C LEU A 69 20.95 -15.06 26.32
N ASN A 70 21.02 -13.81 26.75
CA ASN A 70 21.95 -13.38 27.77
C ASN A 70 21.67 -14.09 29.11
N GLU A 71 20.40 -14.20 29.52
CA GLU A 71 20.00 -14.97 30.70
C GLU A 71 20.37 -16.45 30.61
N HIS A 72 20.18 -17.08 29.45
CA HIS A 72 20.53 -18.49 29.22
C HIS A 72 22.03 -18.77 29.38
N PHE A 73 22.90 -17.84 28.95
CA PHE A 73 24.35 -17.98 29.09
C PHE A 73 24.89 -17.50 30.44
N ARG A 74 24.13 -16.71 31.20
CA ARG A 74 24.53 -16.22 32.52
C ARG A 74 24.37 -17.26 33.64
N ASN A 75 23.53 -18.27 33.40
CA ASN A 75 23.26 -19.38 34.33
C ASN A 75 24.00 -20.68 33.98
N ARG A 76 25.00 -20.62 33.09
CA ARG A 76 26.00 -21.67 32.84
C ARG A 76 27.36 -21.21 33.32
#